data_AF-A0A832CKH3-F1
#
_entry.id   AF-A0A832CKH3-F1
#
_cell.length_a   1.000
_cell.length_b   1.000
_cell.length_c   1.000
_cell.angle_alpha   90.00
_cell.angle_beta   90.00
_cell.angle_gamma   90.00
#
_symmetry.space_group_name_H-M   'P 1'
#
loop_
_entity.id
_entity.type
_entity.pdbx_description
1 polymer ?
#
loop_
_entity_poly.entity_id
_entity_poly.type
_entity_poly.pdbx_seq_one_letter_code
_entity_poly.pdbx_strand_id
1 'polypeptide(L)'
;MGFRIREIEAESKFAGELTLGAIVRAVPSEDIEAVLDEYGARAQRQRKLNAFVTVLLVIAMNIYTSLSIGEVMDEIAAGLRYIWPDPDYEVAGHGAISYRRYQLGARPMAALFHRVCRPMATSETRGAFLFGLRLMAIDGTVEDVPDTPANATVFGRQQGSRGQAAFPQVQCVYLGECGTHAIVDAGIWPYHTSERKGSFRMLRSVEPGMLVMWDRGMHDFDLILGVLERDGQVLARLPSRVKPELVRELPDGSYLAYLRPSEYRRRKQGEHVLVRIVEYTITDPALTGYGLVHRLVTTLLDHEECPAL
;
A
#
# COMPACT_ATOMS: atom_id res chain seq x y z
N MET A 1 -15.81 35.97 22.08
CA MET A 1 -14.68 35.84 21.13
C MET A 1 -15.30 35.92 19.74
N GLY A 2 -15.13 37.03 19.02
CA GLY A 2 -15.75 37.20 17.70
C GLY A 2 -15.00 36.36 16.67
N PHE A 3 -15.71 35.53 15.91
CA PHE A 3 -15.12 34.83 14.77
C PHE A 3 -14.83 35.87 13.69
N ARG A 4 -13.55 36.04 13.32
CA ARG A 4 -13.14 36.82 12.15
C ARG A 4 -12.91 35.85 11.01
N ILE A 5 -13.65 36.03 9.91
CA ILE A 5 -13.39 35.30 8.67
C ILE A 5 -12.04 35.77 8.13
N ARG A 6 -11.23 34.83 7.64
CA ARG A 6 -9.93 35.12 7.02
C ARG A 6 -10.12 36.09 5.86
N GLU A 7 -9.43 37.23 5.87
CA GLU A 7 -9.34 38.16 4.75
C GLU A 7 -8.14 37.77 3.86
N ILE A 8 -8.36 37.69 2.55
CA ILE A 8 -7.32 37.38 1.57
C ILE A 8 -6.91 38.68 0.88
N GLU A 9 -5.60 38.94 0.80
CA GLU A 9 -5.08 40.11 0.11
C GLU A 9 -5.34 40.03 -1.39
N ALA A 10 -5.68 41.16 -2.02
CA ALA A 10 -5.99 41.20 -3.45
C ALA A 10 -4.81 40.75 -4.35
N GLU A 11 -3.58 40.82 -3.85
CA GLU A 11 -2.37 40.39 -4.58
C GLU A 11 -2.07 38.89 -4.47
N SER A 12 -2.74 38.18 -3.54
CA SER A 12 -2.60 36.74 -3.32
C SER A 12 -2.86 35.95 -4.60
N LYS A 13 -2.14 34.83 -4.75
CA LYS A 13 -2.34 33.90 -5.87
C LYS A 13 -3.28 32.79 -5.43
N PHE A 14 -4.38 32.57 -6.16
CA PHE A 14 -5.38 31.54 -5.85
C PHE A 14 -4.77 30.17 -5.55
N ALA A 15 -3.87 29.71 -6.41
CA ALA A 15 -3.19 28.42 -6.22
C ALA A 15 -2.23 28.38 -5.01
N GLY A 16 -1.88 29.51 -4.41
CA GLY A 16 -1.07 29.58 -3.19
C GLY A 16 -1.91 29.52 -1.92
N GLU A 17 -3.16 29.98 -1.98
CA GLU A 17 -4.08 29.98 -0.83
C GLU A 17 -4.93 28.70 -0.76
N LEU A 18 -4.93 27.89 -1.83
CA LEU A 18 -5.75 26.69 -1.93
C LEU A 18 -5.15 25.53 -1.12
N THR A 19 -5.82 25.17 -0.02
CA THR A 19 -5.47 24.05 0.85
C THR A 19 -6.67 23.15 1.08
N LEU A 20 -6.44 21.84 1.24
CA LEU A 20 -7.47 20.87 1.63
C LEU A 20 -7.29 20.50 3.10
N GLY A 21 -7.99 21.19 4.00
CA GLY A 21 -7.74 21.10 5.45
C GLY A 21 -7.79 19.67 6.02
N ALA A 22 -8.69 18.82 5.52
CA ALA A 22 -8.76 17.41 5.93
C ALA A 22 -7.56 16.59 5.42
N ILE A 23 -7.03 16.92 4.24
CA ILE A 23 -5.87 16.25 3.63
C ILE A 23 -4.57 16.70 4.30
N VAL A 24 -4.45 17.96 4.74
CA VAL A 24 -3.22 18.50 5.36
C VAL A 24 -2.76 17.66 6.57
N ARG A 25 -3.69 17.04 7.30
CA ARG A 25 -3.33 16.15 8.42
C ARG A 25 -2.70 14.83 7.97
N ALA A 26 -3.11 14.30 6.82
CA ALA A 26 -2.61 13.02 6.28
C ALA A 26 -1.44 13.22 5.31
N VAL A 27 -1.41 14.36 4.61
CA VAL A 27 -0.40 14.75 3.63
C VAL A 27 0.00 16.20 3.93
N PRO A 28 0.97 16.42 4.84
CA PRO A 28 1.41 17.74 5.23
C PRO A 28 1.91 18.56 4.03
N SER A 29 1.60 19.85 4.00
CA SER A 29 2.03 20.74 2.92
C SER A 29 3.55 20.80 2.79
N GLU A 30 4.26 20.76 3.94
CA GLU A 30 5.72 20.72 4.01
C GLU A 30 6.32 19.50 3.30
N ASP A 31 5.68 18.33 3.40
CA ASP A 31 6.13 17.13 2.69
C ASP A 31 5.92 17.25 1.19
N ILE A 32 4.77 17.79 0.76
CA ILE A 32 4.49 18.06 -0.66
C ILE A 32 5.55 19.01 -1.22
N GLU A 33 5.77 20.12 -0.53
CA GLU A 33 6.72 21.14 -0.95
C GLU A 33 8.14 20.61 -1.03
N ALA A 34 8.61 19.89 -0.01
CA ALA A 34 9.94 19.31 0.02
C ALA A 34 10.16 18.31 -1.11
N VAL A 35 9.16 17.48 -1.44
CA VAL A 35 9.25 16.53 -2.57
C VAL A 35 9.24 17.26 -3.92
N LEU A 36 8.45 18.33 -4.06
CA LEU A 36 8.44 19.12 -5.29
C LEU A 36 9.80 19.80 -5.53
N ASP A 37 10.49 20.22 -4.47
CA ASP A 37 11.85 20.78 -4.56
C ASP A 37 12.89 19.72 -4.91
N GLU A 38 12.86 18.57 -4.23
CA GLU A 38 13.78 17.45 -4.44
C GLU A 38 13.78 16.96 -5.90
N TYR A 39 12.62 16.95 -6.54
CA TYR A 39 12.45 16.49 -7.92
C TYR A 39 12.44 17.62 -8.96
N GLY A 40 12.67 18.88 -8.56
CA GLY A 40 12.66 20.03 -9.47
C GLY A 40 11.30 20.22 -10.19
N ALA A 41 10.22 19.78 -9.56
CA ALA A 41 8.87 19.79 -10.13
C ALA A 41 8.17 21.15 -9.98
N ARG A 42 8.76 22.11 -9.25
CA ARG A 42 8.24 23.47 -9.16
C ARG A 42 8.35 24.17 -10.51
N ALA A 43 7.24 24.77 -10.95
CA ALA A 43 7.27 25.72 -12.04
C ALA A 43 7.53 27.13 -11.48
N GLN A 44 8.46 27.87 -12.10
CA GLN A 44 8.72 29.27 -11.74
C GLN A 44 7.48 30.18 -11.87
N ARG A 45 6.51 29.79 -12.72
CA ARG A 45 5.30 30.58 -12.97
C ARG A 45 4.08 30.00 -12.26
N GLN A 46 3.54 30.77 -11.32
CA GLN A 46 2.25 30.55 -10.68
C GLN A 46 1.14 31.29 -11.43
N ARG A 47 0.13 30.55 -11.90
CA ARG A 47 -1.13 31.09 -12.47
C ARG A 47 -2.30 30.44 -11.73
N LYS A 48 -3.36 30.02 -12.45
CA LYS A 48 -4.52 29.29 -11.89
C LYS A 48 -4.15 27.91 -11.30
N LEU A 49 -3.00 27.34 -11.69
CA LEU A 49 -2.52 26.03 -11.21
C LEU A 49 -0.99 26.04 -11.04
N ASN A 50 -0.50 25.54 -9.91
CA ASN A 50 0.92 25.27 -9.61
C ASN A 50 1.11 23.78 -9.30
N ALA A 51 2.36 23.35 -9.10
CA ALA A 51 2.67 21.94 -8.84
C ALA A 51 2.04 21.42 -7.54
N PHE A 52 2.02 22.25 -6.49
CA PHE A 52 1.38 21.93 -5.21
C PHE A 52 -0.11 21.61 -5.36
N VAL A 53 -0.88 22.50 -6.01
CA VAL A 53 -2.30 22.27 -6.27
C VAL A 53 -2.50 21.10 -7.24
N THR A 54 -1.56 20.86 -8.16
CA THR A 54 -1.61 19.68 -9.03
C THR A 54 -1.51 18.38 -8.21
N VAL A 55 -0.66 18.34 -7.18
CA VAL A 55 -0.59 17.20 -6.24
C VAL A 55 -1.91 17.04 -5.49
N LEU A 56 -2.45 18.13 -4.93
CA LEU A 56 -3.74 18.10 -4.22
C LEU A 56 -4.88 17.62 -5.13
N LEU A 57 -4.92 18.09 -6.37
CA LEU A 57 -5.91 17.67 -7.36
C LEU A 57 -5.80 16.17 -7.66
N VAL A 58 -4.59 15.63 -7.84
CA VAL A 58 -4.38 14.19 -8.09
C VAL A 58 -4.84 13.36 -6.89
N ILE A 59 -4.59 13.81 -5.66
CA ILE A 59 -5.09 13.14 -4.45
C ILE A 59 -6.63 13.22 -4.40
N ALA A 60 -7.19 14.41 -4.62
CA ALA A 60 -8.63 14.64 -4.58
C ALA A 60 -9.40 13.82 -5.64
N MET A 61 -8.82 13.58 -6.82
CA MET A 61 -9.41 12.69 -7.83
C MET A 61 -9.67 11.26 -7.32
N ASN A 62 -8.90 10.79 -6.32
CA ASN A 62 -9.08 9.47 -5.71
C ASN A 62 -10.06 9.50 -4.52
N ILE A 63 -10.47 10.69 -4.07
CA ILE A 63 -11.51 10.87 -3.05
C ILE A 63 -12.87 11.08 -3.73
N TYR A 64 -12.90 11.91 -4.77
CA TYR A 64 -14.09 12.26 -5.54
C TYR A 64 -14.16 11.43 -6.83
N THR A 65 -14.23 10.10 -6.69
CA THR A 65 -14.12 9.16 -7.82
C THR A 65 -15.29 9.21 -8.80
N SER A 66 -16.41 9.83 -8.42
CA SER A 66 -17.59 10.02 -9.27
C SER A 66 -17.58 11.32 -10.07
N LEU A 67 -16.62 12.21 -9.84
CA LEU A 67 -16.55 13.52 -10.48
C LEU A 67 -15.53 13.53 -11.62
N SER A 68 -15.80 14.32 -12.66
CA SER A 68 -14.79 14.65 -13.65
C SER A 68 -13.67 15.49 -13.03
N ILE A 69 -12.47 15.47 -13.60
CA ILE A 69 -11.32 16.19 -13.04
C ILE A 69 -11.58 17.71 -12.92
N GLY A 70 -12.40 18.27 -13.82
CA GLY A 70 -12.83 19.67 -13.73
C GLY A 70 -13.72 19.92 -12.52
N GLU A 71 -14.72 19.06 -12.31
CA GLU A 71 -15.60 19.13 -11.14
C GLU A 71 -14.84 18.91 -9.83
N VAL A 72 -13.81 18.04 -9.82
CA VAL A 72 -12.91 17.91 -8.66
C VAL A 72 -12.17 19.22 -8.39
N MET A 73 -11.67 19.89 -9.43
CA MET A 73 -11.03 21.20 -9.29
C MET A 73 -12.00 22.24 -8.72
N ASP A 74 -13.26 22.21 -9.15
CA ASP A 74 -14.31 23.06 -8.61
C ASP A 74 -14.62 22.76 -7.14
N GLU A 75 -14.71 21.49 -6.78
CA GLU A 75 -15.01 21.04 -5.43
C GLU A 75 -13.90 21.48 -4.45
N ILE A 76 -12.63 21.23 -4.78
CA ILE A 76 -11.51 21.64 -3.92
C ILE A 76 -11.41 23.17 -3.81
N ALA A 77 -11.83 23.91 -4.84
CA ALA A 77 -11.82 25.37 -4.88
C ALA A 77 -13.01 26.02 -4.18
N ALA A 78 -14.11 25.29 -3.96
CA ALA A 78 -15.38 25.85 -3.49
C ALA A 78 -15.21 26.63 -2.17
N GLY A 79 -14.52 26.05 -1.19
CA GLY A 79 -14.26 26.69 0.10
C GLY A 79 -13.49 28.01 -0.01
N LEU A 80 -12.44 28.04 -0.85
CA LEU A 80 -11.62 29.24 -1.05
C LEU A 80 -12.40 30.33 -1.82
N ARG A 81 -13.23 29.96 -2.79
CA ARG A 81 -14.05 30.89 -3.57
C ARG A 81 -15.00 31.74 -2.71
N TYR A 82 -15.51 31.19 -1.60
CA TYR A 82 -16.39 31.94 -0.68
C TYR A 82 -15.72 33.15 -0.02
N ILE A 83 -14.40 33.14 0.13
CA ILE A 83 -13.62 34.21 0.78
C ILE A 83 -12.65 34.87 -0.20
N TRP A 84 -12.73 34.52 -1.48
CA TRP A 84 -11.87 35.08 -2.51
C TRP A 84 -12.35 36.49 -2.87
N PRO A 85 -11.46 37.47 -3.07
CA PRO A 85 -11.87 38.85 -3.39
C PRO A 85 -12.68 38.97 -4.69
N ASP A 86 -12.43 38.08 -5.65
CA ASP A 86 -13.15 37.98 -6.91
C ASP A 86 -14.15 36.81 -6.87
N PRO A 87 -15.47 37.07 -6.79
CA PRO A 87 -16.48 36.02 -6.69
C PRO A 87 -16.62 35.20 -7.98
N ASP A 88 -16.22 35.75 -9.13
CA ASP A 88 -16.33 35.11 -10.44
C ASP A 88 -15.01 34.43 -10.87
N TYR A 89 -14.13 34.15 -9.90
CA TYR A 89 -12.82 33.58 -10.18
C TYR A 89 -12.92 32.19 -10.83
N GLU A 90 -12.61 32.15 -12.13
CA GLU A 90 -12.54 30.91 -12.88
C GLU A 90 -11.29 30.09 -12.54
N VAL A 91 -11.51 28.85 -12.10
CA VAL A 91 -10.44 27.88 -11.81
C VAL A 91 -9.74 27.39 -13.09
N ALA A 92 -8.73 26.53 -12.93
CA ALA A 92 -7.97 25.99 -14.05
C ALA A 92 -8.82 25.07 -14.94
N GLY A 93 -8.88 25.35 -16.24
CA GLY A 93 -9.58 24.50 -17.22
C GLY A 93 -8.81 23.23 -17.60
N HIS A 94 -9.49 22.33 -18.33
CA HIS A 94 -9.01 20.99 -18.68
C HIS A 94 -7.60 20.97 -19.31
N GLY A 95 -7.31 21.87 -20.23
CA GLY A 95 -5.99 21.94 -20.89
C GLY A 95 -4.85 22.25 -19.92
N ALA A 96 -5.08 23.16 -18.97
CA ALA A 96 -4.09 23.50 -17.94
C ALA A 96 -3.88 22.35 -16.96
N ILE A 97 -4.97 21.68 -16.55
CA ILE A 97 -4.92 20.51 -15.67
C ILE A 97 -4.11 19.38 -16.33
N SER A 98 -4.44 19.02 -17.57
CA SER A 98 -3.75 17.97 -18.31
C SER A 98 -2.26 18.29 -18.45
N TYR A 99 -1.93 19.50 -18.93
CA TYR A 99 -0.55 19.96 -19.09
C TYR A 99 0.26 19.88 -17.79
N ARG A 100 -0.29 20.36 -16.65
CA ARG A 100 0.43 20.35 -15.37
C ARG A 100 0.59 18.94 -14.80
N ARG A 101 -0.37 18.04 -14.99
CA ARG A 101 -0.23 16.64 -14.59
C ARG A 101 0.91 15.93 -15.35
N TYR A 102 1.02 16.17 -16.66
CA TYR A 102 2.15 15.67 -17.44
C TYR A 102 3.48 16.25 -16.99
N GLN A 103 3.51 17.54 -16.63
CA GLN A 103 4.71 18.19 -16.09
C GLN A 103 5.13 17.63 -14.72
N LEU A 104 4.17 17.36 -13.82
CA LEU A 104 4.42 16.82 -12.50
C LEU A 104 5.04 15.40 -12.57
N GLY A 105 4.46 14.54 -13.41
CA GLY A 105 4.90 13.15 -13.56
C GLY A 105 4.70 12.29 -12.30
N ALA A 106 5.12 11.03 -12.38
CA ALA A 106 4.89 10.05 -11.31
C ALA A 106 5.96 10.06 -10.20
N ARG A 107 7.18 10.52 -10.48
CA ARG A 107 8.31 10.42 -9.54
C ARG A 107 8.08 11.22 -8.24
N PRO A 108 7.61 12.49 -8.28
CA PRO A 108 7.27 13.21 -7.06
C PRO A 108 6.14 12.53 -6.29
N MET A 109 5.12 12.00 -6.97
CA MET A 109 4.01 11.30 -6.30
C MET A 109 4.48 10.04 -5.57
N ALA A 110 5.38 9.26 -6.17
CA ALA A 110 5.96 8.07 -5.54
C ALA A 110 6.82 8.43 -4.33
N ALA A 111 7.62 9.51 -4.41
CA ALA A 111 8.43 9.98 -3.30
C ALA A 111 7.56 10.51 -2.15
N LEU A 112 6.50 11.26 -2.46
CA LEU A 112 5.54 11.72 -1.48
C LEU A 112 4.86 10.55 -0.78
N PHE A 113 4.38 9.55 -1.54
CA PHE A 113 3.81 8.31 -1.00
C PHE A 113 4.78 7.66 0.01
N HIS A 114 6.04 7.45 -0.35
CA HIS A 114 7.02 6.86 0.58
C HIS A 114 7.33 7.73 1.80
N ARG A 115 7.11 9.05 1.74
CA ARG A 115 7.29 9.94 2.88
C ARG A 115 6.11 9.85 3.85
N VAL A 116 4.89 9.93 3.32
CA VAL A 116 3.67 10.09 4.13
C VAL A 116 2.99 8.77 4.52
N CYS A 117 3.07 7.74 3.66
CA CYS A 117 2.45 6.44 3.93
C CYS A 117 3.35 5.61 4.84
N ARG A 118 3.20 5.81 6.15
CA ARG A 118 3.92 5.12 7.22
C ARG A 118 2.95 4.37 8.13
N PRO A 119 3.41 3.35 8.89
CA PRO A 119 2.57 2.72 9.91
C PRO A 119 1.96 3.76 10.85
N MET A 120 0.65 3.68 11.09
CA MET A 120 -0.13 4.69 11.81
C MET A 120 -0.62 4.19 13.17
N ALA A 121 -0.62 2.88 13.41
CA ALA A 121 -1.13 2.32 14.64
C ALA A 121 -0.28 2.72 15.84
N THR A 122 -0.95 3.00 16.93
CA THR A 122 -0.36 3.25 18.25
C THR A 122 -0.67 2.07 19.17
N SER A 123 -0.08 2.03 20.36
CA SER A 123 -0.42 1.03 21.38
C SER A 123 -1.90 1.02 21.77
N GLU A 124 -2.64 2.12 21.51
CA GLU A 124 -4.08 2.21 21.77
C GLU A 124 -4.93 1.67 20.60
N THR A 125 -4.33 1.45 19.43
CA THR A 125 -5.02 0.91 18.25
C THR A 125 -5.31 -0.57 18.47
N ARG A 126 -6.55 -0.85 18.88
CA ARG A 126 -7.03 -2.21 19.15
C ARG A 126 -6.82 -3.11 17.94
N GLY A 127 -6.24 -4.28 18.16
CA GLY A 127 -6.02 -5.29 17.11
C GLY A 127 -4.88 -4.95 16.14
N ALA A 128 -4.10 -3.89 16.36
CA ALA A 128 -2.94 -3.58 15.51
C ALA A 128 -1.67 -4.36 15.89
N PHE A 129 -1.63 -4.95 17.09
CA PHE A 129 -0.48 -5.66 17.61
C PHE A 129 -0.87 -7.04 18.12
N LEU A 130 0.02 -8.01 17.90
CA LEU A 130 -0.08 -9.35 18.45
C LEU A 130 1.26 -9.70 19.09
N PHE A 131 1.25 -10.10 20.37
CA PHE A 131 2.46 -10.37 21.15
C PHE A 131 3.49 -9.22 21.12
N GLY A 132 3.01 -7.97 21.14
CA GLY A 132 3.85 -6.77 21.05
C GLY A 132 4.38 -6.45 19.65
N LEU A 133 4.10 -7.28 18.64
CA LEU A 133 4.53 -7.09 17.26
C LEU A 133 3.43 -6.45 16.42
N ARG A 134 3.80 -5.47 15.59
CA ARG A 134 2.86 -4.76 14.72
C ARG A 134 2.39 -5.68 13.60
N LEU A 135 1.08 -5.87 13.45
CA LEU A 135 0.49 -6.70 12.41
C LEU A 135 0.56 -6.00 11.05
N MET A 136 1.27 -6.64 10.12
CA MET A 136 1.42 -6.20 8.74
C MET A 136 0.97 -7.31 7.80
N ALA A 137 0.42 -6.95 6.65
CA ALA A 137 0.03 -7.91 5.61
C ALA A 137 0.63 -7.51 4.27
N ILE A 138 1.20 -8.49 3.57
CA ILE A 138 1.51 -8.38 2.15
C ILE A 138 0.35 -9.00 1.38
N ASP A 139 -0.24 -8.23 0.48
CA ASP A 139 -1.30 -8.71 -0.41
C ASP A 139 -1.18 -8.08 -1.79
N GLY A 140 -1.69 -8.76 -2.80
CA GLY A 140 -1.67 -8.30 -4.18
C GLY A 140 -3.05 -8.31 -4.82
N THR A 141 -3.21 -7.43 -5.80
CA THR A 141 -4.44 -7.29 -6.57
C THR A 141 -4.09 -6.98 -8.03
N VAL A 142 -5.07 -7.17 -8.90
CA VAL A 142 -4.99 -6.77 -10.29
C VAL A 142 -6.02 -5.67 -10.52
N GLU A 143 -5.57 -4.54 -11.07
CA GLU A 143 -6.43 -3.39 -11.37
C GLU A 143 -6.46 -3.14 -12.87
N ASP A 144 -7.65 -2.80 -13.39
CA ASP A 144 -7.80 -2.36 -14.77
C ASP A 144 -7.28 -0.91 -14.93
N VAL A 145 -6.59 -0.65 -16.04
CA VAL A 145 -6.14 0.71 -16.40
C VAL A 145 -6.81 1.16 -17.71
N PRO A 146 -6.89 2.47 -17.99
CA PRO A 146 -7.55 2.98 -19.18
C PRO A 146 -7.06 2.29 -20.46
N ASP A 147 -7.99 1.92 -21.34
CA ASP A 147 -7.66 1.28 -22.61
C ASP A 147 -7.02 2.28 -23.56
N THR A 148 -5.69 2.30 -23.54
CA THR A 148 -4.87 3.06 -24.47
C THR A 148 -3.81 2.15 -25.06
N PRO A 149 -3.36 2.40 -26.31
CA PRO A 149 -2.26 1.63 -26.90
C PRO A 149 -1.02 1.62 -26.01
N ALA A 150 -0.68 2.75 -25.37
CA ALA A 150 0.46 2.86 -24.47
C ALA A 150 0.34 1.93 -23.25
N ASN A 151 -0.82 1.93 -22.58
CA ASN A 151 -1.04 1.06 -21.43
C ASN A 151 -1.07 -0.42 -21.84
N ALA A 152 -1.70 -0.74 -22.96
CA ALA A 152 -1.75 -2.10 -23.49
C ALA A 152 -0.33 -2.64 -23.79
N THR A 153 0.54 -1.82 -24.37
CA THR A 153 1.93 -2.18 -24.67
C THR A 153 2.75 -2.39 -23.39
N VAL A 154 2.61 -1.52 -22.39
CA VAL A 154 3.44 -1.59 -21.17
C VAL A 154 2.96 -2.65 -20.20
N PHE A 155 1.65 -2.72 -19.94
CA PHE A 155 1.10 -3.52 -18.85
C PHE A 155 0.56 -4.88 -19.30
N GLY A 156 0.19 -5.01 -20.57
CA GLY A 156 -0.42 -6.21 -21.11
C GLY A 156 -1.86 -6.41 -20.66
N ARG A 157 -2.44 -7.55 -21.06
CA ARG A 157 -3.83 -7.93 -20.80
C ARG A 157 -3.85 -9.38 -20.38
N GLN A 158 -4.69 -9.72 -19.39
CA GLN A 158 -4.94 -11.11 -19.07
C GLN A 158 -5.49 -11.86 -20.27
N GLN A 159 -4.98 -13.08 -20.48
CA GLN A 159 -5.51 -14.03 -21.45
C GLN A 159 -6.21 -15.15 -20.70
N GLY A 160 -7.48 -15.37 -21.01
CA GLY A 160 -8.27 -16.48 -20.49
C GLY A 160 -8.75 -17.41 -21.59
N SER A 161 -9.44 -18.48 -21.20
CA SER A 161 -10.02 -19.45 -22.15
C SER A 161 -11.08 -18.85 -23.08
N ARG A 162 -11.65 -17.69 -22.72
CA ARG A 162 -12.67 -16.96 -23.47
C ARG A 162 -12.11 -15.76 -24.25
N GLY A 163 -10.79 -15.64 -24.34
CA GLY A 163 -10.11 -14.54 -25.02
C GLY A 163 -9.41 -13.56 -24.07
N GLN A 164 -9.04 -12.42 -24.61
CA GLN A 164 -8.29 -11.38 -23.92
C GLN A 164 -9.20 -10.47 -23.09
N ALA A 165 -8.71 -10.01 -21.94
CA ALA A 165 -9.41 -9.04 -21.09
C ALA A 165 -9.70 -7.73 -21.83
N ALA A 166 -10.83 -7.10 -21.49
CA ALA A 166 -11.34 -5.89 -22.12
C ALA A 166 -10.47 -4.65 -21.86
N PHE A 167 -9.74 -4.61 -20.75
CA PHE A 167 -8.80 -3.54 -20.41
C PHE A 167 -7.39 -4.10 -20.19
N PRO A 168 -6.34 -3.29 -20.41
CA PRO A 168 -5.03 -3.59 -19.87
C PRO A 168 -5.07 -3.58 -18.34
N GLN A 169 -4.16 -4.34 -17.73
CA GLN A 169 -4.19 -4.60 -16.30
C GLN A 169 -2.82 -4.40 -15.66
N VAL A 170 -2.80 -3.90 -14.43
CA VAL A 170 -1.58 -3.81 -13.62
C VAL A 170 -1.63 -4.78 -12.47
N GLN A 171 -0.48 -5.39 -12.15
CA GLN A 171 -0.31 -6.15 -10.92
C GLN A 171 0.17 -5.19 -9.84
N CYS A 172 -0.63 -5.03 -8.80
CA CYS A 172 -0.29 -4.26 -7.62
C CYS A 172 0.06 -5.23 -6.47
N VAL A 173 1.06 -4.86 -5.67
CA VAL A 173 1.37 -5.53 -4.40
C VAL A 173 1.59 -4.47 -3.34
N TYR A 174 0.97 -4.67 -2.18
CA TYR A 174 0.93 -3.73 -1.07
C TYR A 174 1.50 -4.36 0.19
N LEU A 175 2.10 -3.53 1.03
CA LEU A 175 2.29 -3.79 2.44
C LEU A 175 1.31 -2.90 3.20
N GLY A 176 0.41 -3.51 3.96
CA GLY A 176 -0.60 -2.80 4.75
C GLY A 176 -0.44 -3.06 6.24
N GLU A 177 -0.72 -2.05 7.06
CA GLU A 177 -0.88 -2.21 8.50
C GLU A 177 -2.28 -2.72 8.80
N CYS A 178 -2.40 -3.90 9.42
CA CYS A 178 -3.69 -4.58 9.56
C CYS A 178 -4.67 -3.84 10.48
N GLY A 179 -4.17 -3.18 11.53
CA GLY A 179 -5.05 -2.53 12.52
C GLY A 179 -5.68 -1.23 12.03
N THR A 180 -5.02 -0.49 11.13
CA THR A 180 -5.52 0.78 10.58
C THR A 180 -6.00 0.66 9.15
N HIS A 181 -5.67 -0.46 8.48
CA HIS A 181 -5.83 -0.68 7.06
C HIS A 181 -5.02 0.30 6.18
N ALA A 182 -4.05 1.02 6.75
CA ALA A 182 -3.20 1.91 6.00
C ALA A 182 -2.22 1.12 5.12
N ILE A 183 -2.16 1.46 3.83
CA ILE A 183 -1.12 0.97 2.93
C ILE A 183 0.15 1.77 3.21
N VAL A 184 1.22 1.09 3.61
CA VAL A 184 2.51 1.70 3.97
C VAL A 184 3.57 1.55 2.87
N ASP A 185 3.40 0.56 1.99
CA ASP A 185 4.22 0.42 0.80
C ASP A 185 3.41 -0.20 -0.33
N ALA A 186 3.80 0.12 -1.56
CA ALA A 186 3.14 -0.33 -2.77
C ALA A 186 4.15 -0.49 -3.92
N GLY A 187 3.83 -1.39 -4.82
CA GLY A 187 4.46 -1.45 -6.12
C GLY A 187 3.46 -1.86 -7.20
N ILE A 188 3.70 -1.36 -8.42
CA ILE A 188 2.83 -1.54 -9.58
C ILE A 188 3.69 -2.06 -10.72
N TRP A 189 3.26 -3.15 -11.34
CA TRP A 189 3.98 -3.83 -12.41
C TRP A 189 3.06 -4.19 -13.58
N PRO A 190 3.62 -4.51 -14.76
CA PRO A 190 2.86 -5.19 -15.81
C PRO A 190 2.17 -6.44 -15.30
N TYR A 191 0.97 -6.72 -15.79
CA TYR A 191 0.11 -7.83 -15.36
C TYR A 191 0.84 -9.17 -15.25
N HIS A 192 1.69 -9.51 -16.23
CA HIS A 192 2.41 -10.79 -16.26
C HIS A 192 3.55 -10.90 -15.23
N THR A 193 3.76 -9.87 -14.41
CA THR A 193 4.75 -9.90 -13.34
C THR A 193 4.23 -10.74 -12.18
N SER A 194 5.03 -11.71 -11.76
CA SER A 194 4.68 -12.54 -10.61
C SER A 194 4.54 -11.71 -9.34
N GLU A 195 3.44 -11.90 -8.63
CA GLU A 195 3.17 -11.35 -7.30
C GLU A 195 4.28 -11.67 -6.28
N ARG A 196 4.94 -12.82 -6.42
CA ARG A 196 6.16 -13.18 -5.65
C ARG A 196 7.22 -12.09 -5.77
N LYS A 197 7.47 -11.56 -6.98
CA LYS A 197 8.44 -10.48 -7.19
C LYS A 197 8.03 -9.20 -6.46
N GLY A 198 6.73 -8.89 -6.45
CA GLY A 198 6.19 -7.76 -5.70
C GLY A 198 6.35 -7.96 -4.18
N SER A 199 6.12 -9.17 -3.68
CA SER A 199 6.28 -9.51 -2.26
C SER A 199 7.73 -9.29 -1.79
N PHE A 200 8.72 -9.72 -2.57
CA PHE A 200 10.14 -9.41 -2.28
C PHE A 200 10.45 -7.92 -2.30
N ARG A 201 9.77 -7.13 -3.14
CA ARG A 201 9.94 -5.68 -3.16
C ARG A 201 9.47 -5.05 -1.84
N MET A 202 8.39 -5.56 -1.25
CA MET A 202 7.81 -5.04 0.00
C MET A 202 8.73 -5.24 1.20
N LEU A 203 9.67 -6.19 1.16
CA LEU A 203 10.67 -6.37 2.21
C LEU A 203 11.48 -5.08 2.51
N ARG A 204 11.61 -4.15 1.56
CA ARG A 204 12.29 -2.86 1.81
C ARG A 204 11.64 -2.00 2.91
N SER A 205 10.39 -2.31 3.24
CA SER A 205 9.56 -1.57 4.21
C SER A 205 9.20 -2.43 5.43
N VAL A 206 9.82 -3.61 5.55
CA VAL A 206 9.75 -4.42 6.77
C VAL A 206 10.78 -3.87 7.76
N GLU A 207 10.31 -3.56 8.96
CA GLU A 207 11.09 -3.00 10.07
C GLU A 207 11.09 -3.97 11.26
N PRO A 208 12.07 -3.85 12.18
CA PRO A 208 12.08 -4.62 13.42
C PRO A 208 10.77 -4.46 14.21
N GLY A 209 10.30 -5.57 14.78
CA GLY A 209 9.06 -5.57 15.58
C GLY A 209 7.76 -5.65 14.76
N MET A 210 7.85 -5.91 13.46
CA MET A 210 6.68 -6.26 12.63
C MET A 210 6.42 -7.77 12.63
N LEU A 211 5.15 -8.18 12.70
CA LEU A 211 4.67 -9.52 12.38
C LEU A 211 3.99 -9.47 11.01
N VAL A 212 4.71 -9.94 9.99
CA VAL A 212 4.31 -9.89 8.59
C VAL A 212 3.52 -11.14 8.21
N MET A 213 2.35 -10.92 7.63
CA MET A 213 1.41 -11.96 7.24
C MET A 213 1.21 -11.98 5.73
N TRP A 214 0.91 -13.17 5.20
CA TRP A 214 0.47 -13.35 3.82
C TRP A 214 -0.28 -14.67 3.66
N ASP A 215 -0.97 -14.79 2.54
CA ASP A 215 -1.77 -15.94 2.19
C ASP A 215 -0.92 -17.13 1.70
N ARG A 216 -1.57 -18.24 1.31
CA ARG A 216 -0.84 -19.42 0.83
C ARG A 216 -0.27 -19.25 -0.59
N GLY A 217 -0.82 -18.34 -1.39
CA GLY A 217 -0.36 -18.04 -2.74
C GLY A 217 1.06 -17.46 -2.75
N MET A 218 1.39 -16.69 -1.72
CA MET A 218 2.69 -16.01 -1.59
C MET A 218 3.78 -16.81 -0.85
N HIS A 219 3.52 -18.06 -0.45
CA HIS A 219 4.51 -18.84 0.28
C HIS A 219 5.83 -19.00 -0.51
N ASP A 220 6.91 -18.52 0.09
CA ASP A 220 8.26 -18.71 -0.40
C ASP A 220 9.28 -18.80 0.75
N PHE A 221 10.25 -19.70 0.62
CA PHE A 221 11.31 -19.88 1.63
C PHE A 221 12.17 -18.62 1.78
N ASP A 222 12.57 -18.00 0.68
CA ASP A 222 13.45 -16.83 0.71
C ASP A 222 12.71 -15.58 1.21
N LEU A 223 11.38 -15.53 1.07
CA LEU A 223 10.56 -14.45 1.63
C LEU A 223 10.55 -14.50 3.17
N ILE A 224 10.46 -15.71 3.75
CA ILE A 224 10.55 -15.91 5.21
C ILE A 224 11.92 -15.44 5.72
N LEU A 225 13.00 -15.88 5.06
CA LEU A 225 14.35 -15.43 5.41
C LEU A 225 14.51 -13.92 5.29
N GLY A 226 13.99 -13.32 4.22
CA GLY A 226 14.07 -11.88 4.02
C GLY A 226 13.36 -11.05 5.09
N VAL A 227 12.28 -11.58 5.70
CA VAL A 227 11.64 -10.94 6.87
C VAL A 227 12.51 -11.09 8.12
N LEU A 228 13.05 -12.28 8.37
CA LEU A 228 13.93 -12.54 9.51
C LEU A 228 15.22 -11.71 9.47
N GLU A 229 15.82 -11.53 8.28
CA GLU A 229 17.01 -10.69 8.07
C GLU A 229 16.79 -9.21 8.42
N ARG A 230 15.54 -8.78 8.59
CA ARG A 230 15.13 -7.42 8.95
C ARG A 230 14.58 -7.33 10.37
N ASP A 231 14.84 -8.35 11.18
CA ASP A 231 14.33 -8.51 12.55
C ASP A 231 12.78 -8.47 12.63
N GLY A 232 12.12 -8.83 11.53
CA GLY A 232 10.69 -9.07 11.47
C GLY A 232 10.34 -10.51 11.82
N GLN A 233 9.06 -10.76 12.10
CA GLN A 233 8.50 -12.07 12.35
C GLN A 233 7.46 -12.40 11.27
N VAL A 234 7.21 -13.69 11.05
CA VAL A 234 6.26 -14.17 10.05
C VAL A 234 5.10 -14.89 10.71
N LEU A 235 3.89 -14.67 10.18
CA LEU A 235 2.72 -15.52 10.41
C LEU A 235 1.95 -15.67 9.09
N ALA A 236 2.14 -16.78 8.39
CA ALA A 236 1.61 -16.94 7.04
C ALA A 236 0.92 -18.29 6.83
N ARG A 237 -0.02 -18.35 5.89
CA ARG A 237 -0.70 -19.61 5.58
C ARG A 237 0.22 -20.53 4.78
N LEU A 238 0.38 -21.77 5.23
CA LEU A 238 1.25 -22.75 4.59
C LEU A 238 0.47 -23.63 3.58
N PRO A 239 0.85 -23.67 2.28
CA PRO A 239 0.20 -24.52 1.29
C PRO A 239 0.27 -26.00 1.65
N SER A 240 -0.78 -26.79 1.35
CA SER A 240 -0.85 -28.23 1.63
C SER A 240 0.27 -29.06 0.99
N ARG A 241 0.78 -28.59 -0.16
CA ARG A 241 1.90 -29.19 -0.91
C ARG A 241 3.25 -29.04 -0.20
N VAL A 242 3.41 -28.07 0.69
CA VAL A 242 4.65 -27.87 1.45
C VAL A 242 4.64 -28.85 2.62
N LYS A 243 5.73 -29.60 2.77
CA LYS A 243 5.90 -30.62 3.82
C LYS A 243 7.08 -30.21 4.71
N PRO A 244 6.84 -29.49 5.81
CA PRO A 244 7.87 -29.22 6.82
C PRO A 244 8.38 -30.53 7.42
N GLU A 245 9.66 -30.57 7.77
CA GLU A 245 10.22 -31.71 8.52
C GLU A 245 10.00 -31.47 10.01
N LEU A 246 9.22 -32.34 10.65
CA LEU A 246 8.96 -32.28 12.09
C LEU A 246 10.26 -32.36 12.88
N VAL A 247 10.42 -31.44 13.83
CA VAL A 247 11.52 -31.43 14.80
C VAL A 247 11.02 -31.86 16.18
N ARG A 248 9.94 -31.22 16.67
CA ARG A 248 9.39 -31.48 18.00
C ARG A 248 7.96 -30.96 18.13
N GLU A 249 7.07 -31.74 18.72
CA GLU A 249 5.73 -31.30 19.11
C GLU A 249 5.77 -30.42 20.38
N LEU A 250 4.85 -29.46 20.49
CA LEU A 250 4.77 -28.53 21.61
C LEU A 250 3.46 -28.74 22.41
N PRO A 251 3.45 -28.42 23.73
CA PRO A 251 2.28 -28.59 24.59
C PRO A 251 1.00 -27.87 24.15
N ASP A 252 1.11 -26.79 23.37
CA ASP A 252 -0.04 -26.03 22.84
C ASP A 252 -0.66 -26.65 21.58
N GLY A 253 -0.20 -27.85 21.18
CA GLY A 253 -0.65 -28.56 19.98
C GLY A 253 0.01 -28.11 18.69
N SER A 254 0.87 -27.09 18.73
CA SER A 254 1.72 -26.72 17.61
C SER A 254 2.99 -27.58 17.55
N TYR A 255 3.81 -27.44 16.50
CA TYR A 255 5.08 -28.16 16.41
C TYR A 255 6.19 -27.35 15.74
N LEU A 256 7.42 -27.52 16.22
CA LEU A 256 8.61 -27.02 15.55
C LEU A 256 8.94 -27.89 14.34
N ALA A 257 9.30 -27.26 13.23
CA ALA A 257 9.66 -27.93 11.99
C ALA A 257 10.73 -27.16 11.22
N TYR A 258 11.49 -27.88 10.40
CA TYR A 258 12.36 -27.26 9.39
C TYR A 258 11.61 -27.06 8.08
N LEU A 259 11.61 -25.82 7.60
CA LEU A 259 11.34 -25.50 6.20
C LEU A 259 12.64 -25.48 5.41
N ARG A 260 12.56 -25.85 4.14
CA ARG A 260 13.70 -25.93 3.23
C ARG A 260 13.39 -25.23 1.90
N PRO A 261 14.41 -24.71 1.19
CA PRO A 261 14.21 -24.06 -0.10
C PRO A 261 13.62 -25.04 -1.13
N SER A 262 12.95 -24.51 -2.14
CA SER A 262 12.46 -25.33 -3.25
C SER A 262 13.60 -25.84 -4.15
N GLU A 263 14.73 -25.13 -4.17
CA GLU A 263 15.90 -25.45 -4.98
C GLU A 263 16.66 -26.67 -4.45
N TYR A 264 16.83 -27.69 -5.30
CA TYR A 264 17.44 -28.96 -4.92
C TYR A 264 18.88 -28.84 -4.39
N ARG A 265 19.72 -27.98 -5.01
CA ARG A 265 21.12 -27.83 -4.62
C ARG A 265 21.26 -27.29 -3.20
N ARG A 266 20.52 -26.22 -2.87
CA ARG A 266 20.46 -25.61 -1.54
C ARG A 266 19.92 -26.59 -0.50
N ARG A 267 18.86 -27.36 -0.83
CA ARG A 267 18.38 -28.44 0.06
C ARG A 267 19.44 -29.50 0.34
N LYS A 268 20.18 -29.94 -0.68
CA LYS A 268 21.23 -30.95 -0.53
C LYS A 268 22.40 -30.43 0.32
N GLN A 269 22.65 -29.13 0.30
CA GLN A 269 23.62 -28.46 1.18
C GLN A 269 23.13 -28.34 2.63
N GLY A 270 21.90 -28.76 2.92
CA GLY A 270 21.33 -28.76 4.25
C GLY A 270 20.72 -27.42 4.66
N GLU A 271 20.48 -26.50 3.73
CA GLU A 271 19.86 -25.22 4.07
C GLU A 271 18.42 -25.39 4.58
N HIS A 272 18.13 -24.77 5.72
CA HIS A 272 16.83 -24.84 6.37
C HIS A 272 16.59 -23.63 7.28
N VAL A 273 15.32 -23.39 7.61
CA VAL A 273 14.91 -22.43 8.63
C VAL A 273 14.01 -23.14 9.64
N LEU A 274 14.27 -22.93 10.93
CA LEU A 274 13.42 -23.43 12.00
C LEU A 274 12.18 -22.53 12.09
N VAL A 275 11.00 -23.14 12.05
CA VAL A 275 9.71 -22.47 12.18
C VAL A 275 8.80 -23.27 13.11
N ARG A 276 7.72 -22.66 13.55
CA ARG A 276 6.62 -23.33 14.23
C ARG A 276 5.42 -23.43 13.31
N ILE A 277 4.77 -24.58 13.30
CA ILE A 277 3.56 -24.84 12.54
C ILE A 277 2.38 -24.92 13.51
N VAL A 278 1.36 -24.12 13.22
CA VAL A 278 0.09 -24.12 13.95
C VAL A 278 -0.99 -24.67 13.03
N GLU A 279 -1.70 -25.70 13.47
CA GLU A 279 -2.82 -26.28 12.73
C GLU A 279 -4.13 -25.93 13.44
N TYR A 280 -5.12 -25.45 12.68
CA TYR A 280 -6.43 -25.10 13.23
C TYR A 280 -7.53 -25.39 12.21
N THR A 281 -8.74 -25.62 12.70
CA THR A 281 -9.93 -25.86 11.88
C THR A 281 -10.89 -24.69 12.04
N ILE A 282 -11.39 -24.15 10.93
CA ILE A 282 -12.45 -23.14 10.98
C ILE A 282 -13.76 -23.86 11.36
N THR A 283 -14.29 -23.55 12.54
CA THR A 283 -15.49 -24.18 13.10
C THR A 283 -16.78 -23.40 12.85
N ASP A 284 -16.69 -22.17 12.34
CA ASP A 284 -17.87 -21.38 12.00
C ASP A 284 -18.39 -21.77 10.61
N PRO A 285 -19.61 -22.32 10.49
CA PRO A 285 -20.19 -22.72 9.22
C PRO A 285 -20.49 -21.54 8.27
N ALA A 286 -20.54 -20.30 8.77
CA ALA A 286 -20.68 -19.10 7.95
C ALA A 286 -19.38 -18.69 7.25
N LEU A 287 -18.22 -19.21 7.68
CA LEU A 287 -16.92 -18.85 7.12
C LEU A 287 -16.50 -19.79 6.00
N THR A 288 -15.85 -19.20 4.99
CA THR A 288 -15.25 -19.98 3.90
C THR A 288 -14.15 -20.88 4.45
N GLY A 289 -14.22 -22.18 4.14
CA GLY A 289 -13.28 -23.17 4.67
C GLY A 289 -13.73 -23.85 5.95
N TYR A 290 -15.02 -23.74 6.33
CA TYR A 290 -15.62 -24.54 7.40
C TYR A 290 -15.24 -26.03 7.31
N GLY A 291 -14.76 -26.58 8.43
CA GLY A 291 -14.36 -27.99 8.55
C GLY A 291 -13.05 -28.34 7.86
N LEU A 292 -12.37 -27.40 7.21
CA LEU A 292 -11.04 -27.62 6.63
C LEU A 292 -9.96 -27.37 7.69
N VAL A 293 -8.90 -28.18 7.65
CA VAL A 293 -7.69 -27.93 8.43
C VAL A 293 -6.82 -26.92 7.70
N HIS A 294 -6.50 -25.84 8.39
CA HIS A 294 -5.58 -24.80 7.96
C HIS A 294 -4.26 -24.98 8.69
N ARG A 295 -3.17 -24.68 7.99
CA ARG A 295 -1.82 -24.69 8.57
C ARG A 295 -1.23 -23.30 8.43
N LEU A 296 -0.73 -22.77 9.54
CA LEU A 296 0.04 -21.54 9.60
C LEU A 296 1.50 -21.91 9.85
N VAL A 297 2.39 -21.18 9.20
CA VAL A 297 3.81 -21.15 9.55
C VAL A 297 4.09 -19.86 10.29
N THR A 298 4.83 -19.93 11.39
CA THR A 298 5.32 -18.76 12.10
C THR A 298 6.77 -18.91 12.52
N THR A 299 7.48 -17.78 12.61
CA THR A 299 8.83 -17.70 13.16
C THR A 299 8.84 -17.42 14.68
N LEU A 300 7.66 -17.24 15.28
CA LEU A 300 7.48 -17.18 16.73
C LEU A 300 7.61 -18.60 17.29
N LEU A 301 8.79 -18.93 17.83
CA LEU A 301 9.12 -20.31 18.22
C LEU A 301 8.65 -20.67 19.63
N ASP A 302 8.52 -19.68 20.52
CA ASP A 302 8.11 -19.90 21.90
C ASP A 302 6.58 -19.96 22.04
N HIS A 303 6.08 -21.11 22.49
CA HIS A 303 4.67 -21.36 22.71
C HIS A 303 4.13 -20.79 24.04
N GLU A 304 5.00 -20.50 25.01
CA GLU A 304 4.59 -19.88 26.27
C GLU A 304 4.39 -18.38 26.06
N GLU A 305 5.27 -17.73 25.30
CA GLU A 305 5.13 -16.30 24.96
C GLU A 305 4.08 -16.04 23.88
N CYS A 306 3.98 -16.93 22.89
CA CYS A 306 3.10 -16.80 21.74
C CYS A 306 2.25 -18.07 21.57
N PRO A 307 1.20 -18.32 22.34
CA PRO A 307 0.40 -19.54 22.24
C PRO A 307 -0.35 -19.67 20.91
N ALA A 308 -0.54 -20.90 20.43
CA ALA A 308 -1.25 -21.21 19.19
C ALA A 308 -2.77 -20.96 19.23
N LEU A 309 -3.40 -21.15 20.40
CA LEU A 309 -4.83 -20.97 20.68
C LEU A 309 -5.01 -20.42 22.10
#